data_AF-A0A9D1ZMS0-F1
#
_entry.id   AF-A0A9D1ZMS0-F1
#
_cell.length_a   1.000
_cell.length_b   1.000
_cell.length_c   1.000
_cell.angle_alpha   90.00
_cell.angle_beta   90.00
_cell.angle_gamma   90.00
#
_symmetry.space_group_name_H-M   'P 1'
#
loop_
_entity.id
_entity.type
_entity.pdbx_description
1 polymer ?
#
loop_
_entity_poly.entity_id
_entity_poly.type
_entity_poly.pdbx_seq_one_letter_code
_entity_poly.pdbx_strand_id
1 'polypeptide(L)'
;MTEDNLKNKLGTENPFRVPDGYFENFASELMERLPEKEKVEISRQPTTWEKVRPLLYMAAMFVGAMLLIRVAASHYTPAGNPAQDEDWDVETEYIDMAMESSMLDDYSLYVYLSEDEE
;
A
#
# COMPACT_ATOMS: atom_id res chain seq x y z
N MET A 1 -5.48 -62.79 37.27
CA MET A 1 -5.84 -61.70 38.22
C MET A 1 -7.04 -60.99 37.62
N THR A 2 -8.19 -61.20 38.24
CA THR A 2 -9.55 -61.09 37.69
C THR A 2 -10.10 -59.65 37.73
N GLU A 3 -10.81 -59.21 36.68
CA GLU A 3 -11.60 -57.96 36.60
C GLU A 3 -12.52 -57.76 37.81
N ASP A 4 -12.99 -58.86 38.40
CA ASP A 4 -13.89 -58.87 39.56
C ASP A 4 -13.24 -58.28 40.83
N ASN A 5 -11.92 -58.36 40.97
CA ASN A 5 -11.21 -57.75 42.10
C ASN A 5 -11.09 -56.23 41.97
N LEU A 6 -11.14 -55.70 40.75
CA LEU A 6 -11.02 -54.28 40.47
C LEU A 6 -12.34 -53.55 40.74
N LYS A 7 -13.46 -54.12 40.30
CA LYS A 7 -14.81 -53.57 40.53
C LYS A 7 -15.19 -53.54 42.01
N ASN A 8 -14.87 -54.62 42.75
CA ASN A 8 -15.17 -54.71 44.18
C ASN A 8 -14.32 -53.77 45.04
N LYS A 9 -13.11 -53.38 44.60
CA LYS A 9 -12.24 -52.46 45.33
C LYS A 9 -12.45 -50.99 44.98
N LEU A 10 -12.89 -50.69 43.76
CA LEU A 10 -13.00 -49.31 43.27
C LEU A 10 -14.41 -48.73 43.35
N GLY A 11 -15.45 -49.57 43.54
CA GLY A 11 -16.83 -49.11 43.62
C GLY A 11 -17.32 -48.54 42.28
N THR A 12 -18.58 -48.78 41.93
CA THR A 12 -19.20 -48.16 40.75
C THR A 12 -19.60 -46.70 41.02
N GLU A 13 -19.02 -46.07 42.05
CA GLU A 13 -19.32 -44.70 42.41
C GLU A 13 -18.37 -43.77 41.66
N ASN A 14 -18.96 -42.87 40.88
CA ASN A 14 -18.20 -41.85 40.17
C ASN A 14 -17.50 -40.92 41.19
N PRO A 15 -16.16 -40.90 41.27
CA PRO A 15 -15.43 -40.05 42.21
C PRO A 15 -15.50 -38.57 41.83
N PHE A 16 -15.88 -38.26 40.60
CA PHE A 16 -16.07 -36.90 40.11
C PHE A 16 -17.51 -36.44 40.33
N ARG A 17 -17.86 -36.10 41.58
CA ARG A 17 -19.10 -35.38 41.87
C ARG A 17 -18.85 -33.89 41.80
N VAL A 18 -19.53 -33.22 40.88
CA VAL A 18 -19.59 -31.76 40.87
C VAL A 18 -20.64 -31.29 41.89
N PRO A 19 -20.47 -30.11 42.50
CA PRO A 19 -21.52 -29.47 43.28
C PRO A 19 -22.78 -29.27 42.44
N ASP A 20 -23.95 -29.38 43.06
CA ASP A 20 -25.24 -29.10 42.42
C ASP A 20 -25.23 -27.65 41.89
N GLY A 21 -25.58 -27.46 40.62
CA GLY A 21 -25.57 -26.14 39.97
C GLY A 21 -24.20 -25.64 39.46
N TYR A 22 -23.10 -26.40 39.64
CA TYR A 22 -21.76 -25.98 39.15
C TYR A 22 -21.76 -25.62 37.65
N PHE A 23 -22.33 -26.50 36.82
CA PHE A 23 -22.39 -26.25 35.37
C PHE A 23 -23.40 -25.16 34.98
N GLU A 24 -24.41 -24.90 35.82
CA GLU A 24 -25.40 -23.85 35.58
C GLU A 24 -24.77 -22.46 35.70
N ASN A 25 -23.86 -22.28 36.67
CA ASN A 25 -23.15 -21.03 36.90
C ASN A 25 -21.82 -20.92 36.13
N PHE A 26 -21.26 -22.05 35.66
CA PHE A 26 -19.97 -22.08 34.96
C PHE A 26 -19.94 -21.18 33.72
N ALA A 27 -20.99 -21.22 32.89
CA ALA A 27 -21.02 -20.41 31.68
C ALA A 27 -21.05 -18.91 31.99
N SER A 28 -21.80 -18.52 33.03
CA SER A 28 -21.89 -17.13 33.49
C SER A 28 -20.56 -16.65 34.07
N GLU A 29 -19.95 -17.45 34.95
CA GLU A 29 -18.65 -17.14 35.55
C GLU A 29 -17.53 -17.13 34.49
N LEU A 30 -17.61 -18.00 33.47
CA LEU A 30 -16.71 -18.00 32.32
C LEU A 30 -16.88 -16.74 31.47
N MET A 31 -18.11 -16.31 31.20
CA MET A 31 -18.35 -15.06 30.45
C MET A 31 -17.92 -13.82 31.23
N GLU A 32 -18.07 -13.83 32.55
CA GLU A 32 -17.62 -12.74 33.43
C GLU A 32 -16.09 -12.69 33.57
N ARG A 33 -15.43 -13.86 33.55
CA ARG A 33 -13.96 -13.97 33.60
C ARG A 33 -13.29 -13.85 32.24
N LEU A 34 -14.01 -14.09 31.16
CA LEU A 34 -13.53 -13.71 29.85
C LEU A 34 -13.32 -12.20 29.94
N PRO A 35 -12.09 -11.71 29.67
CA PRO A 35 -11.89 -10.27 29.60
C PRO A 35 -13.00 -9.75 28.70
N GLU A 36 -13.69 -8.69 29.14
CA GLU A 36 -14.52 -7.92 28.23
C GLU A 36 -13.70 -7.85 26.97
N LYS A 37 -14.28 -8.31 25.87
CA LYS A 37 -13.63 -8.21 24.59
C LYS A 37 -13.60 -6.71 24.34
N GLU A 38 -12.68 -5.99 24.98
CA GLU A 38 -11.70 -5.19 24.30
C GLU A 38 -11.48 -5.98 23.02
N LYS A 39 -12.26 -5.59 22.01
CA LYS A 39 -11.72 -4.80 20.95
C LYS A 39 -10.54 -3.99 21.53
N VAL A 40 -9.46 -4.68 21.83
CA VAL A 40 -8.16 -4.32 21.37
C VAL A 40 -8.43 -4.26 19.87
N GLU A 41 -9.00 -3.12 19.46
CA GLU A 41 -8.41 -2.34 18.42
C GLU A 41 -6.94 -2.37 18.80
N ILE A 42 -6.28 -3.44 18.34
CA ILE A 42 -4.88 -3.43 18.05
C ILE A 42 -4.90 -2.29 17.07
N SER A 43 -4.75 -1.07 17.59
CA SER A 43 -4.38 0.08 16.85
C SER A 43 -3.01 -0.34 16.39
N ARG A 44 -3.01 -1.07 15.27
CA ARG A 44 -1.88 -1.29 14.42
C ARG A 44 -1.54 0.14 14.07
N GLN A 45 -0.70 0.72 14.92
CA GLN A 45 -0.15 2.04 14.73
C GLN A 45 0.22 2.04 13.26
N PRO A 46 -0.36 2.92 12.42
CA PRO A 46 -0.20 2.83 10.98
C PRO A 46 1.30 2.82 10.73
N THR A 47 1.80 1.61 10.47
CA THR A 47 3.20 1.34 10.50
C THR A 47 3.75 2.14 9.34
N THR A 48 4.78 2.95 9.58
CA THR A 48 5.39 3.86 8.59
C THR A 48 5.71 3.17 7.25
N TRP A 49 5.79 1.84 7.25
CA TRP A 49 5.77 0.93 6.09
C TRP A 49 4.80 1.28 4.96
N GLU A 50 3.60 1.80 5.25
CA GLU A 50 2.66 2.19 4.17
C GLU A 50 3.19 3.38 3.35
N LYS A 51 3.91 4.31 3.98
CA LYS A 51 4.55 5.46 3.32
C LYS A 51 5.89 5.08 2.67
N VAL A 52 6.57 4.08 3.21
CA VAL A 52 7.87 3.61 2.67
C VAL A 52 7.69 2.78 1.39
N ARG A 53 6.57 2.06 1.25
CA ARG A 53 6.24 1.30 0.02
C ARG A 53 6.34 2.14 -1.25
N PRO A 54 5.59 3.25 -1.43
CA PRO A 54 5.69 4.06 -2.65
C PRO A 54 7.07 4.70 -2.82
N LEU A 55 7.73 5.11 -1.73
CA LEU A 55 9.08 5.66 -1.80
C LEU A 55 10.11 4.63 -2.33
N LEU A 56 9.98 3.37 -1.91
CA LEU A 56 10.83 2.28 -2.37
C LEU A 56 10.65 1.98 -3.86
N TYR A 57 9.40 2.02 -4.37
CA TYR A 57 9.13 1.88 -5.80
C TYR A 57 9.73 3.02 -6.63
N MET A 58 9.61 4.27 -6.15
CA MET A 58 10.23 5.42 -6.81
C MET A 58 11.75 5.33 -6.83
N ALA A 59 12.37 4.91 -5.72
CA ALA A 59 13.80 4.66 -5.66
C ALA A 59 14.23 3.56 -6.65
N ALA A 60 13.48 2.45 -6.74
CA ALA A 60 13.75 1.38 -7.69
C ALA A 60 13.63 1.84 -9.15
N MET A 61 12.63 2.67 -9.48
CA MET A 61 12.51 3.27 -10.82
C MET A 61 13.70 4.17 -11.14
N PHE A 62 14.14 5.02 -10.21
CA PHE A 62 15.30 5.89 -10.40
C PHE A 62 16.58 5.09 -10.63
N VAL A 63 16.83 4.06 -9.80
CA VAL A 63 17.99 3.19 -9.95
C VAL A 63 17.93 2.43 -11.27
N GLY A 64 16.75 1.91 -11.65
CA GLY A 64 16.54 1.24 -12.94
C GLY A 64 16.82 2.16 -14.13
N ALA A 65 16.26 3.37 -14.14
CA ALA A 65 16.49 4.37 -15.19
C ALA A 65 17.96 4.80 -15.25
N MET A 66 18.60 5.05 -14.10
CA MET A 66 20.02 5.38 -14.04
C MET A 66 20.90 4.25 -14.59
N LEU A 67 20.58 2.99 -14.28
CA LEU A 67 21.33 1.85 -14.82
C LEU A 67 21.13 1.72 -16.33
N LEU A 68 19.90 1.87 -16.84
CA LEU A 68 19.61 1.84 -18.27
C LEU A 68 20.38 2.95 -19.01
N ILE A 69 20.36 4.18 -18.49
CA ILE A 69 21.12 5.31 -19.05
C ILE A 69 22.62 5.04 -18.98
N ARG A 70 23.13 4.59 -17.83
CA ARG A 70 24.57 4.31 -17.64
C ARG A 70 25.06 3.23 -18.59
N VAL A 71 24.31 2.14 -18.74
CA VAL A 71 24.62 1.03 -19.64
C VAL A 71 24.54 1.51 -21.09
N ALA A 72 23.45 2.16 -21.49
CA ALA A 72 23.32 2.71 -22.84
C ALA A 72 24.44 3.70 -23.17
N ALA A 73 24.74 4.66 -22.28
CA ALA A 73 25.82 5.63 -22.46
C ALA A 73 27.21 4.98 -22.45
N SER A 74 27.42 3.89 -21.71
CA SER A 74 28.69 3.15 -21.74
C SER A 74 28.88 2.34 -23.01
N HIS A 75 27.79 1.88 -23.64
CA HIS A 75 27.81 1.24 -24.96
C HIS A 75 27.84 2.27 -26.11
N TYR A 76 27.34 3.48 -25.87
CA TYR A 76 27.50 4.66 -26.73
C TYR A 76 28.79 5.40 -26.37
N THR A 77 29.94 4.83 -26.70
CA THR A 77 31.13 5.66 -26.93
C THR A 77 30.93 6.40 -28.26
N PRO A 78 30.81 7.74 -28.28
CA PRO A 78 30.66 8.46 -29.54
C PRO A 78 32.04 8.59 -30.18
N ALA A 79 32.41 7.62 -31.01
CA ALA A 79 33.30 7.93 -32.12
C ALA A 79 32.44 8.62 -33.19
N GLY A 80 32.16 9.92 -32.96
CA GLY A 80 31.54 10.84 -33.92
C GLY A 80 30.11 10.52 -34.36
N ASN A 81 29.13 11.26 -33.83
CA ASN A 81 27.98 11.63 -34.65
C ASN A 81 27.33 12.92 -34.10
N PRO A 82 27.54 14.09 -34.73
CA PRO A 82 26.88 15.35 -34.36
C PRO A 82 25.39 15.41 -34.78
N ALA A 83 24.75 14.27 -35.02
CA ALA A 83 23.39 14.20 -35.58
C ALA A 83 22.28 14.15 -34.52
N GLN A 84 22.60 14.30 -33.23
CA GLN A 84 21.61 14.31 -32.15
C GLN A 84 21.32 15.72 -31.61
N ASP A 85 22.09 16.74 -32.02
CA ASP A 85 21.80 18.13 -31.62
C ASP A 85 20.67 18.72 -32.49
N GLU A 86 20.58 18.37 -33.78
CA GLU A 86 19.61 18.99 -34.69
C GLU A 86 18.14 18.55 -34.51
N ASP A 87 17.89 17.35 -33.99
CA ASP A 87 16.50 16.82 -33.86
C ASP A 87 15.73 17.52 -32.74
N TRP A 88 16.41 17.84 -31.63
CA TRP A 88 15.81 18.58 -30.51
C TRP A 88 15.58 20.05 -30.86
N ASP A 89 16.52 20.67 -31.57
CA ASP A 89 16.39 22.06 -32.00
C ASP A 89 15.16 22.23 -32.92
N VAL A 90 14.97 21.31 -33.88
CA VAL A 90 13.81 21.33 -34.80
C VAL A 90 12.48 21.05 -34.07
N GLU A 91 12.44 20.11 -33.11
CA GLU A 91 11.24 19.86 -32.32
C GLU A 91 10.88 21.07 -31.44
N THR A 92 11.88 21.71 -30.83
CA THR A 92 11.65 22.93 -30.04
C THR A 92 11.17 24.11 -30.88
N GLU A 93 11.69 24.28 -32.09
CA GLU A 93 11.24 25.30 -33.04
C GLU A 93 9.77 25.06 -33.46
N TYR A 94 9.38 23.81 -33.71
CA TYR A 94 8.00 23.45 -34.03
C TYR A 94 7.04 23.70 -32.85
N ILE A 95 7.47 23.39 -31.63
CA ILE A 95 6.71 23.64 -30.40
C ILE A 95 6.52 25.14 -30.17
N ASP A 96 7.57 25.95 -30.35
CA ASP A 96 7.52 27.39 -30.15
C ASP A 96 6.59 28.06 -31.17
N MET A 97 6.70 27.68 -32.45
CA MET A 97 5.80 28.15 -33.52
C MET A 97 4.33 27.79 -33.24
N ALA A 98 4.06 26.58 -32.76
CA ALA A 98 2.71 26.17 -32.38
C ALA A 98 2.19 26.97 -31.18
N MET A 99 3.06 27.25 -30.20
CA MET A 99 2.72 28.06 -29.03
C MET A 99 2.39 29.50 -29.41
N GLU A 100 3.20 30.15 -30.24
CA GLU A 100 2.97 31.52 -30.73
C GLU A 100 1.62 31.64 -31.45
N SER A 101 1.27 30.65 -32.29
CA SER A 101 -0.01 30.61 -32.98
C SER A 101 -1.21 30.48 -32.03
N SER A 102 -1.05 29.76 -30.93
CA SER A 102 -2.10 29.58 -29.91
C SER A 102 -2.34 30.83 -29.05
N MET A 103 -1.28 31.59 -28.76
CA MET A 103 -1.39 32.83 -27.98
C MET A 103 -2.17 33.92 -28.74
N LEU A 104 -2.08 33.92 -30.07
CA LEU A 104 -2.82 34.85 -30.91
C LEU A 104 -4.35 34.65 -30.78
N ASP A 105 -4.79 33.40 -30.62
CA ASP A 105 -6.21 33.02 -30.49
C ASP A 105 -6.79 33.47 -29.14
N ASP A 106 -6.09 33.20 -28.04
CA ASP A 106 -6.51 33.61 -26.69
C ASP A 106 -6.51 35.15 -26.52
N TYR A 107 -5.53 35.87 -27.09
CA TYR A 107 -5.51 37.33 -27.04
C TYR A 107 -6.62 37.96 -27.89
N SER A 108 -6.96 37.35 -29.03
CA SER A 108 -8.06 37.85 -29.89
C SER A 108 -9.41 37.82 -29.16
N LEU A 109 -9.64 36.82 -28.30
CA LEU A 109 -10.83 36.71 -27.47
C LEU A 109 -10.96 37.88 -26.49
N TYR A 110 -9.88 38.25 -25.81
CA TYR A 110 -9.88 39.40 -24.89
C TYR A 110 -10.12 40.71 -25.60
N VAL A 111 -9.51 40.90 -26.77
CA VAL A 111 -9.70 42.12 -27.59
C VAL A 111 -11.17 42.25 -28.00
N TYR A 112 -11.78 41.18 -28.52
CA TYR A 112 -13.19 41.18 -28.91
C TYR A 112 -14.14 41.48 -27.74
N LEU A 113 -13.90 40.87 -26.57
CA LEU A 113 -14.70 41.14 -25.38
C LEU A 113 -14.50 42.56 -24.82
N SER A 114 -13.33 43.15 -25.03
CA SER A 114 -13.04 44.53 -24.64
C SER A 114 -13.55 45.58 -25.63
N GLU A 115 -13.76 45.20 -26.90
CA GLU A 115 -14.33 46.07 -27.93
C GLU A 115 -15.85 46.18 -27.85
N ASP A 116 -16.54 45.22 -27.22
CA ASP A 116 -18.00 45.25 -26.99
C ASP A 116 -18.41 46.07 -25.73
N GLU A 117 -17.45 46.73 -25.04
CA GLU A 117 -17.69 47.54 -23.83
C GLU A 117 -17.75 49.07 -24.06
N GLU A 118 -17.82 49.56 -25.31
CA GLU A 118 -18.08 50.99 -25.65
C GLU A 118 -19.25 51.18 -26.63
#